data_AF-A0A101FJ92-F1
#
_entry.id   AF-A0A101FJ92-F1
#
_cell.length_a   1.000
_cell.length_b   1.000
_cell.length_c   1.000
_cell.angle_alpha   90.00
_cell.angle_beta   90.00
_cell.angle_gamma   90.00
#
_symmetry.space_group_name_H-M   'P 1'
#
loop_
_entity.id
_entity.type
_entity.pdbx_description
1 polymer ?
#
loop_
_entity_poly.entity_id
_entity_poly.type
_entity_poly.pdbx_seq_one_letter_code
_entity_poly.pdbx_strand_id
1 'polypeptide(L)'
;MSNGILKVDPDLKAIQELQEIGGDTVKKCYQCATCATVCPLSPEEAPFPRKQMILAQWGFKEKLLNDPAVWLCHQCGDCSKYCPREAQPGDVLGALRLLVIKETVPLKFLHTFYNNSWGILVLPAIALFFILLATLATFQGLPNFFDANSFPYGGPTYDIWIFHLPARVLMIDVVFLPLAAFVVIMLASAINKVWNAYVDTYKIPQAYRYGMWTILKNYFIPAIVEILSHARFKKCNSNHWRANPHMLLVYAFIILAITTAIVFFMADVLGFHTPWNPLTHPVKWLGNFGGLLLLYSIIAIMVGRGKAEAEKSVKTSYADSFLINLILIIGLTGFGIEVVRSIPSLESIVSLVYLAHLVAVFILFLGVAYSKFAHLAFRTTAVMFDLYYKDINQKMSQ
;
A
#
# COMPACT_ATOMS: atom_id res chain seq x y z
N MET A 1 -2.25 -41.37 17.29
CA MET A 1 -1.71 -40.00 17.44
C MET A 1 -0.36 -40.16 18.11
N SER A 2 0.75 -39.89 17.44
CA SER A 2 2.05 -39.90 18.12
C SER A 2 2.03 -38.83 19.21
N ASN A 3 2.46 -39.19 20.42
CA ASN A 3 2.71 -38.28 21.54
C ASN A 3 3.91 -37.37 21.22
N GLY A 4 3.84 -36.63 20.12
CA GLY A 4 4.82 -35.63 19.76
C GLY A 4 4.70 -34.48 20.73
N ILE A 5 5.64 -34.37 21.66
CA ILE A 5 5.84 -33.17 22.47
C ILE A 5 5.96 -32.01 21.48
N LEU A 6 4.97 -31.12 21.45
CA LEU A 6 5.04 -29.89 20.68
C LEU A 6 6.09 -29.00 21.36
N LYS A 7 7.34 -29.07 20.90
CA LYS A 7 8.39 -28.16 21.37
C LYS A 7 8.00 -26.74 20.97
N VAL A 8 7.57 -25.95 21.95
CA VAL A 8 7.35 -24.52 21.81
C VAL A 8 8.71 -23.86 22.01
N ASP A 9 9.35 -23.47 20.92
CA ASP A 9 10.59 -22.68 20.95
C ASP A 9 10.23 -21.21 20.63
N PRO A 10 10.06 -20.35 21.64
CA PRO A 10 9.58 -19.00 21.42
C PRO A 10 10.67 -18.11 20.82
N ASP A 11 10.40 -17.53 19.65
CA ASP A 11 11.28 -16.51 19.07
C ASP A 11 11.11 -15.18 19.83
N LEU A 12 11.98 -14.96 20.83
CA LEU A 12 11.98 -13.74 21.64
C LEU A 12 12.29 -12.49 20.81
N LYS A 13 13.09 -12.62 19.74
CA LYS A 13 13.41 -11.49 18.87
C LYS A 13 12.18 -11.08 18.07
N ALA A 14 11.39 -12.03 17.58
CA ALA A 14 10.13 -11.75 16.89
C ALA A 14 9.13 -11.02 17.79
N ILE A 15 9.09 -11.37 19.08
CA ILE A 15 8.23 -10.70 20.07
C ILE A 15 8.68 -9.24 20.26
N GLN A 16 9.99 -9.02 20.47
CA GLN A 16 10.55 -7.67 20.65
C GLN A 16 10.30 -6.80 19.41
N GLU A 17 10.59 -7.34 18.23
CA GLU A 17 10.35 -6.68 16.95
C GLU A 17 8.87 -6.31 16.76
N LEU A 18 7.95 -7.21 17.10
CA LEU A 18 6.51 -6.93 17.05
C LEU A 18 6.12 -5.79 18.01
N GLN A 19 6.69 -5.75 19.21
CA GLN A 19 6.43 -4.69 20.19
C GLN A 19 6.94 -3.34 19.70
N GLU A 20 8.14 -3.28 19.10
CA GLU A 20 8.74 -2.06 18.53
C GLU A 20 7.92 -1.50 17.36
N ILE A 21 7.35 -2.36 16.51
CA ILE A 21 6.55 -1.95 15.34
C ILE A 21 5.21 -1.33 15.75
N GLY A 22 4.67 -1.69 16.93
CA GLY A 22 3.39 -1.18 17.44
C GLY A 22 2.47 -2.21 18.10
N GLY A 23 2.94 -3.45 18.31
CA GLY A 23 2.25 -4.48 19.08
C GLY A 23 2.63 -4.48 20.57
N ASP A 24 2.97 -3.31 21.15
CA ASP A 24 3.59 -3.16 22.48
C ASP A 24 2.77 -3.80 23.62
N THR A 25 1.45 -3.87 23.46
CA THR A 25 0.51 -4.42 24.45
C THR A 25 0.27 -5.93 24.32
N VAL A 26 0.93 -6.64 23.39
CA VAL A 26 0.67 -8.06 23.09
C VAL A 26 0.73 -8.96 24.33
N LYS A 27 1.66 -8.69 25.26
CA LYS A 27 1.84 -9.44 26.51
C LYS A 27 0.77 -9.20 27.59
N LYS A 28 -0.13 -8.21 27.41
CA LYS A 28 -1.26 -7.99 28.33
C LYS A 28 -2.38 -9.01 28.16
N CYS A 29 -2.43 -9.69 27.01
CA CYS A 29 -3.54 -10.56 26.63
C CYS A 29 -3.55 -11.89 27.40
N TYR A 30 -4.61 -12.14 28.16
CA TYR A 30 -4.86 -13.39 28.89
C TYR A 30 -5.86 -14.37 28.21
N GLN A 31 -6.09 -14.24 26.90
CA GLN A 31 -6.87 -15.20 26.10
C GLN A 31 -8.37 -15.39 26.43
N CYS A 32 -9.06 -14.37 26.95
CA CYS A 32 -10.51 -14.40 27.25
C CYS A 32 -11.48 -14.57 26.06
N ALA A 33 -11.02 -14.47 24.81
CA ALA A 33 -11.83 -14.58 23.59
C ALA A 33 -12.85 -13.45 23.27
N THR A 34 -12.96 -12.38 24.07
CA THR A 34 -13.83 -11.23 23.75
C THR A 34 -13.57 -10.70 22.34
N CYS A 35 -12.32 -10.58 21.94
CA CYS A 35 -11.93 -10.08 20.62
C CYS A 35 -12.46 -10.92 19.45
N ALA A 36 -12.54 -12.25 19.60
CA ALA A 36 -13.09 -13.13 18.58
C ALA A 36 -14.62 -13.05 18.55
N THR A 37 -15.25 -12.88 19.72
CA THR A 37 -16.71 -12.80 19.86
C THR A 37 -17.28 -11.51 19.27
N VAL A 38 -16.61 -10.37 19.49
CA VAL A 38 -17.07 -9.06 18.97
C VAL A 38 -16.72 -8.84 17.50
N CYS A 39 -15.85 -9.68 16.91
CA CYS A 39 -15.42 -9.53 15.53
C CYS A 39 -16.43 -10.22 14.59
N PRO A 40 -17.19 -9.46 13.76
CA PRO A 40 -18.21 -10.04 12.88
C PRO A 40 -17.61 -10.82 11.70
N LEU A 41 -16.28 -10.81 11.56
CA LEU A 41 -15.54 -11.52 10.54
C LEU A 41 -14.87 -12.79 11.07
N SER A 42 -14.85 -12.99 12.41
CA SER A 42 -14.22 -14.16 13.01
C SER A 42 -15.03 -15.41 12.69
N PRO A 43 -14.47 -16.40 11.97
CA PRO A 43 -15.15 -17.67 11.74
C PRO A 43 -15.14 -18.53 13.01
N GLU A 44 -16.07 -19.49 13.09
CA GLU A 44 -16.19 -20.40 14.23
C GLU A 44 -15.00 -21.37 14.30
N GLU A 45 -14.55 -21.88 13.14
CA GLU A 45 -13.51 -22.89 13.04
C GLU A 45 -12.09 -22.31 13.25
N ALA A 46 -11.92 -21.01 13.02
CA ALA A 46 -10.63 -20.33 13.15
C ALA A 46 -10.76 -18.93 13.79
N PRO A 47 -11.06 -18.84 15.10
CA PRO A 47 -11.38 -17.56 15.74
C PRO A 47 -10.21 -16.56 15.71
N PHE A 48 -10.44 -15.38 15.13
CA PHE A 48 -9.46 -14.28 15.07
C PHE A 48 -10.03 -13.00 15.70
N PRO A 49 -9.21 -12.13 16.32
CA PRO A 49 -7.75 -12.18 16.41
C PRO A 49 -7.20 -13.00 17.59
N ARG A 50 -8.03 -13.73 18.35
CA ARG A 50 -7.60 -14.47 19.55
C ARG A 50 -6.41 -15.40 19.29
N LYS A 51 -6.49 -16.22 18.24
CA LYS A 51 -5.42 -17.13 17.81
C LYS A 51 -4.11 -16.37 17.54
N GLN A 52 -4.18 -15.27 16.80
CA GLN A 52 -3.01 -14.47 16.45
C GLN A 52 -2.38 -13.82 17.71
N MET A 53 -3.20 -13.41 18.68
CA MET A 53 -2.70 -12.88 19.96
C MET A 53 -1.89 -13.91 20.74
N ILE A 54 -2.30 -15.18 20.82
CA ILE A 54 -1.53 -16.19 21.55
C ILE A 54 -0.26 -16.59 20.80
N LEU A 55 -0.36 -16.76 19.48
CA LEU A 55 0.80 -17.06 18.63
C LEU A 55 1.85 -15.94 18.72
N ALA A 56 1.42 -14.69 18.75
CA ALA A 56 2.28 -13.52 18.92
C ALA A 56 2.93 -13.48 20.30
N GLN A 57 2.19 -13.79 21.37
CA GLN A 57 2.77 -13.88 22.72
C GLN A 57 3.82 -14.98 22.85
N TRP A 58 3.66 -16.09 22.13
CA TRP A 58 4.60 -17.21 22.13
C TRP A 58 5.72 -17.07 21.09
N GLY A 59 5.76 -15.99 20.31
CA GLY A 59 6.82 -15.78 19.32
C GLY A 59 6.78 -16.80 18.17
N PHE A 60 5.61 -17.33 17.81
CA PHE A 60 5.47 -18.21 16.66
C PHE A 60 5.46 -17.43 15.33
N LYS A 61 6.61 -16.83 15.00
CA LYS A 61 6.80 -15.93 13.85
C LYS A 61 6.29 -16.55 12.55
N GLU A 62 6.77 -17.74 12.18
CA GLU A 62 6.37 -18.41 10.93
C GLU A 62 4.85 -18.66 10.84
N LYS A 63 4.21 -19.08 11.93
CA LYS A 63 2.76 -19.30 11.93
C LYS A 63 1.97 -18.00 11.73
N LEU A 64 2.50 -16.87 12.18
CA LEU A 64 1.88 -15.56 12.01
C LEU A 64 2.11 -14.99 10.61
N LEU A 65 3.33 -15.14 10.08
CA LEU A 65 3.67 -14.71 8.73
C LEU A 65 2.84 -15.43 7.67
N ASN A 66 2.51 -16.69 7.94
CA ASN A 66 1.80 -17.58 7.03
C ASN A 66 0.29 -17.70 7.33
N ASP A 67 -0.29 -16.76 8.10
CA ASP A 67 -1.72 -16.73 8.41
C ASP A 67 -2.45 -15.64 7.58
N PRO A 68 -3.33 -16.02 6.62
CA PRO A 68 -4.10 -15.07 5.81
C PRO A 68 -5.05 -14.21 6.66
N ALA A 69 -5.46 -14.66 7.86
CA ALA A 69 -6.36 -13.90 8.72
C ALA A 69 -5.76 -12.54 9.15
N VAL A 70 -4.43 -12.41 9.15
CA VAL A 70 -3.73 -11.13 9.39
C VAL A 70 -4.19 -10.05 8.41
N TRP A 71 -4.42 -10.44 7.15
CA TRP A 71 -4.83 -9.56 6.06
C TRP A 71 -6.35 -9.45 5.88
N LEU A 72 -7.11 -10.44 6.36
CA LEU A 72 -8.59 -10.39 6.36
C LEU A 72 -9.13 -9.37 7.37
N CYS A 73 -8.46 -9.21 8.51
CA CYS A 73 -8.78 -8.17 9.49
C CYS A 73 -8.82 -6.78 8.83
N HIS A 74 -9.71 -5.89 9.27
CA HIS A 74 -9.72 -4.49 8.79
C HIS A 74 -9.02 -3.52 9.72
N GLN A 75 -8.54 -3.96 10.90
CA GLN A 75 -8.06 -3.06 11.95
C GLN A 75 -9.12 -1.99 12.27
N CYS A 76 -10.37 -2.43 12.54
CA CYS A 76 -11.49 -1.54 12.88
C CYS A 76 -11.51 -1.12 14.36
N GLY A 77 -10.72 -1.76 15.22
CA GLY A 77 -10.63 -1.44 16.63
C GLY A 77 -11.73 -2.02 17.52
N ASP A 78 -12.72 -2.75 16.99
CA ASP A 78 -13.77 -3.39 17.82
C ASP A 78 -13.14 -4.29 18.90
N CYS A 79 -12.22 -5.16 18.49
CA CYS A 79 -11.49 -6.05 19.39
C CYS A 79 -10.63 -5.30 20.43
N SER A 80 -10.17 -4.10 20.11
CA SER A 80 -9.41 -3.23 21.00
C SER A 80 -10.30 -2.55 22.03
N LYS A 81 -11.41 -1.94 21.57
CA LYS A 81 -12.39 -1.22 22.39
C LYS A 81 -12.97 -2.10 23.50
N TYR A 82 -13.30 -3.36 23.19
CA TYR A 82 -13.89 -4.29 24.16
C TYR A 82 -12.86 -5.12 24.92
N CYS A 83 -11.56 -4.89 24.76
CA CYS A 83 -10.54 -5.70 25.42
C CYS A 83 -10.43 -5.34 26.92
N PRO A 84 -10.76 -6.25 27.87
CA PRO A 84 -10.72 -5.95 29.31
C PRO A 84 -9.30 -5.78 29.87
N ARG A 85 -8.28 -6.11 29.08
CA ARG A 85 -6.86 -6.00 29.43
C ARG A 85 -6.14 -4.89 28.67
N GLU A 86 -6.86 -4.15 27.82
CA GLU A 86 -6.28 -3.12 26.95
C GLU A 86 -5.09 -3.66 26.14
N ALA A 87 -5.22 -4.90 25.65
CA ALA A 87 -4.16 -5.59 24.91
C ALA A 87 -4.07 -5.19 23.43
N GLN A 88 -4.89 -4.23 23.00
CA GLN A 88 -4.98 -3.66 21.65
C GLN A 88 -4.83 -4.68 20.50
N PRO A 89 -5.70 -5.71 20.38
CA PRO A 89 -5.55 -6.72 19.32
C PRO A 89 -5.58 -6.14 17.91
N GLY A 90 -6.28 -5.02 17.69
CA GLY A 90 -6.28 -4.33 16.41
C GLY A 90 -4.88 -3.86 16.00
N ASP A 91 -4.15 -3.25 16.93
CA ASP A 91 -2.81 -2.70 16.70
C ASP A 91 -1.76 -3.80 16.57
N VAL A 92 -1.90 -4.89 17.35
CA VAL A 92 -1.06 -6.10 17.17
C VAL A 92 -1.22 -6.67 15.76
N LEU A 93 -2.44 -6.77 15.24
CA LEU A 93 -2.69 -7.21 13.87
C LEU A 93 -2.12 -6.23 12.83
N GLY A 94 -2.18 -4.92 13.10
CA GLY A 94 -1.53 -3.90 12.27
C GLY A 94 -0.01 -4.05 12.23
N ALA A 95 0.62 -4.32 13.37
CA ALA A 95 2.06 -4.55 13.48
C ALA A 95 2.49 -5.87 12.81
N LEU A 96 1.68 -6.93 12.92
CA LEU A 96 1.92 -8.19 12.22
C LEU A 96 1.96 -8.01 10.69
N ARG A 97 1.14 -7.11 10.11
CA ARG A 97 1.20 -6.82 8.66
C ARG A 97 2.52 -6.21 8.23
N LEU A 98 3.03 -5.26 9.02
CA LEU A 98 4.35 -4.67 8.76
C LEU A 98 5.45 -5.71 8.88
N LEU A 99 5.35 -6.61 9.86
CA LEU A 99 6.26 -7.74 9.98
C LEU A 99 6.17 -8.69 8.77
N VAL A 100 4.97 -8.98 8.27
CA VAL A 100 4.77 -9.76 7.04
C VAL A 100 5.46 -9.09 5.86
N ILE A 101 5.24 -7.80 5.64
CA ILE A 101 5.86 -7.05 4.54
C ILE A 101 7.40 -7.13 4.66
N LYS A 102 7.95 -6.82 5.84
CA LYS A 102 9.39 -6.87 6.11
C LYS A 102 10.01 -8.24 5.81
N GLU A 103 9.33 -9.33 6.14
CA GLU A 103 9.88 -10.69 6.05
C GLU A 103 9.66 -11.36 4.68
N THR A 104 8.67 -10.90 3.93
CA THR A 104 8.26 -11.53 2.67
C THR A 104 8.76 -10.79 1.44
N VAL A 105 8.85 -9.46 1.48
CA VAL A 105 9.33 -8.67 0.35
C VAL A 105 10.86 -8.68 0.33
N PRO A 106 11.51 -9.03 -0.79
CA PRO A 106 12.98 -9.03 -0.84
C PRO A 106 13.55 -7.61 -0.70
N LEU A 107 14.85 -7.48 -0.39
CA LEU A 107 15.49 -6.19 -0.03
C LEU A 107 14.85 -5.52 1.20
N LYS A 108 14.78 -6.29 2.31
CA LYS A 108 14.13 -5.89 3.58
C LYS A 108 14.58 -4.54 4.13
N PHE A 109 15.80 -4.08 3.81
CA PHE A 109 16.30 -2.78 4.27
C PHE A 109 15.45 -1.61 3.73
N LEU A 110 14.82 -1.74 2.56
CA LEU A 110 13.94 -0.71 2.02
C LEU A 110 12.71 -0.50 2.89
N HIS A 111 12.15 -1.57 3.47
CA HIS A 111 11.06 -1.48 4.46
C HIS A 111 11.46 -0.64 5.69
N THR A 112 12.72 -0.72 6.11
CA THR A 112 13.23 0.05 7.25
C THR A 112 13.04 1.55 7.05
N PHE A 113 13.26 2.06 5.83
CA PHE A 113 13.10 3.49 5.54
C PHE A 113 11.64 3.96 5.71
N TYR A 114 10.66 3.14 5.33
CA TYR A 114 9.23 3.50 5.45
C TYR A 114 8.69 3.42 6.89
N ASN A 115 9.43 2.79 7.80
CA ASN A 115 8.96 2.49 9.15
C ASN A 115 9.80 3.14 10.25
N ASN A 116 10.78 3.97 9.88
CA ASN A 116 11.59 4.76 10.82
C ASN A 116 11.61 6.23 10.42
N SER A 117 11.66 7.12 11.42
CA SER A 117 11.60 8.58 11.23
C SER A 117 12.73 9.13 10.38
N TRP A 118 13.96 8.60 10.49
CA TRP A 118 15.09 9.03 9.68
C TRP A 118 14.92 8.72 8.17
N GLY A 119 14.03 7.80 7.82
CA GLY A 119 13.71 7.49 6.43
C GLY A 119 13.11 8.67 5.67
N ILE A 120 12.54 9.66 6.36
CA ILE A 120 12.04 10.90 5.73
C ILE A 120 13.14 11.71 5.03
N LEU A 121 14.40 11.53 5.40
CA LEU A 121 15.55 12.18 4.75
C LEU A 121 16.14 11.29 3.66
N VAL A 122 16.20 9.98 3.91
CA VAL A 122 16.85 9.01 3.03
C VAL A 122 16.02 8.73 1.78
N LEU A 123 14.70 8.61 1.90
CA LEU A 123 13.82 8.33 0.77
C LEU A 123 13.83 9.45 -0.29
N PRO A 124 13.72 10.75 0.08
CA PRO A 124 13.92 11.84 -0.88
C PRO A 124 15.32 11.87 -1.47
N ALA A 125 16.37 11.56 -0.70
CA ALA A 125 17.74 11.53 -1.23
C ALA A 125 17.91 10.43 -2.31
N ILE A 126 17.34 9.25 -2.09
CA ILE A 126 17.32 8.16 -3.09
C ILE A 126 16.53 8.61 -4.33
N ALA A 127 15.35 9.18 -4.15
CA ALA A 127 14.53 9.65 -5.26
C ALA A 127 15.26 10.73 -6.08
N LEU A 128 15.83 11.73 -5.41
CA LEU A 128 16.61 12.80 -6.04
C LEU A 128 17.83 12.24 -6.77
N PHE A 129 18.54 11.27 -6.20
CA PHE A 129 19.67 10.65 -6.88
C PHE A 129 19.28 10.08 -8.26
N PHE A 130 18.21 9.29 -8.34
CA PHE A 130 17.76 8.72 -9.61
C PHE A 130 17.19 9.79 -10.55
N ILE A 131 16.40 10.74 -10.04
CA ILE A 131 15.82 11.81 -10.85
C ILE A 131 16.90 12.73 -11.42
N LEU A 132 17.88 13.15 -10.61
CA LEU A 132 18.97 14.02 -11.07
C LEU A 132 19.91 13.29 -12.04
N LEU A 133 20.18 12.00 -11.82
CA LEU A 133 20.95 11.20 -12.77
C LEU A 133 20.24 11.09 -14.13
N ALA A 134 18.93 10.84 -14.12
CA ALA A 134 18.14 10.82 -15.35
C ALA A 134 18.06 12.21 -16.00
N THR A 135 17.95 13.26 -15.21
CA THR A 135 17.95 14.65 -15.70
C THR A 135 19.28 14.95 -16.40
N LEU A 136 20.42 14.63 -15.77
CA LEU A 136 21.75 14.83 -16.33
C LEU A 136 21.90 14.14 -17.70
N ALA A 137 21.38 12.91 -17.82
CA ALA A 137 21.46 12.13 -19.06
C ALA A 137 20.55 12.67 -20.18
N THR A 138 19.35 13.15 -19.83
CA THR A 138 18.31 13.52 -20.81
C THR A 138 18.27 15.00 -21.17
N PHE A 139 18.76 15.88 -20.29
CA PHE A 139 18.89 17.32 -20.57
C PHE A 139 20.30 17.72 -21.04
N GLN A 140 21.21 16.75 -21.23
CA GLN A 140 22.61 16.96 -21.60
C GLN A 140 23.38 17.83 -20.58
N GLY A 141 23.00 17.74 -19.31
CA GLY A 141 23.48 18.61 -18.25
C GLY A 141 22.46 18.74 -17.13
N LEU A 142 22.83 19.45 -16.05
CA LEU A 142 21.87 19.84 -15.03
C LEU A 142 21.17 21.14 -15.47
N PRO A 143 19.84 21.10 -15.72
CA PRO A 143 19.09 22.31 -16.05
C PRO A 143 18.94 23.21 -14.83
N ASN A 144 18.55 24.46 -15.07
CA ASN A 144 18.22 25.39 -14.00
C ASN A 144 16.84 25.06 -13.44
N PHE A 145 16.80 24.49 -12.23
CA PHE A 145 15.55 24.16 -11.51
C PHE A 145 14.77 25.39 -10.99
N PHE A 146 15.19 26.61 -11.31
CA PHE A 146 14.47 27.85 -11.02
C PHE A 146 13.96 28.55 -12.30
N ASP A 147 14.01 27.88 -13.44
CA ASP A 147 13.54 28.38 -14.72
C ASP A 147 12.69 27.31 -15.43
N ALA A 148 11.41 27.60 -15.62
CA ALA A 148 10.45 26.70 -16.28
C ALA A 148 10.85 26.37 -17.73
N ASN A 149 11.53 27.30 -18.41
CA ASN A 149 12.02 27.11 -19.78
C ASN A 149 13.28 26.25 -19.83
N SER A 150 13.98 26.08 -18.71
CA SER A 150 15.07 25.13 -18.57
C SER A 150 14.56 23.75 -18.14
N PHE A 151 13.74 23.71 -17.08
CA PHE A 151 13.10 22.51 -16.56
C PHE A 151 11.70 22.82 -16.03
N PRO A 152 10.64 22.06 -16.36
CA PRO A 152 10.67 20.82 -17.14
C PRO A 152 10.47 21.04 -18.65
N TYR A 153 10.26 22.27 -19.13
CA TYR A 153 9.82 22.47 -20.52
C TYR A 153 10.95 22.63 -21.55
N GLY A 154 12.19 22.80 -21.10
CA GLY A 154 13.36 22.87 -21.97
C GLY A 154 13.93 21.51 -22.38
N GLY A 155 15.13 21.55 -22.96
CA GLY A 155 15.91 20.38 -23.34
C GLY A 155 15.67 19.90 -24.78
N PRO A 156 16.48 18.93 -25.25
CA PRO A 156 16.36 18.35 -26.58
C PRO A 156 15.12 17.45 -26.70
N THR A 157 14.78 17.12 -27.95
CA THR A 157 13.83 16.05 -28.27
C THR A 157 14.60 14.83 -28.77
N TYR A 158 14.11 13.64 -28.44
CA TYR A 158 14.72 12.36 -28.81
C TYR A 158 13.78 11.54 -29.67
N ASP A 159 14.31 11.03 -30.78
CA ASP A 159 13.59 10.15 -31.70
C ASP A 159 14.02 8.70 -31.43
N ILE A 160 13.13 7.90 -30.88
CA ILE A 160 13.38 6.49 -30.55
C ILE A 160 12.36 5.64 -31.31
N TRP A 161 12.81 5.01 -32.40
CA TRP A 161 11.95 4.23 -33.30
C TRP A 161 10.80 5.07 -33.87
N ILE A 162 9.57 4.88 -33.38
CA ILE A 162 8.37 5.60 -33.80
C ILE A 162 7.96 6.69 -32.80
N PHE A 163 8.71 6.85 -31.71
CA PHE A 163 8.39 7.76 -30.61
C PHE A 163 9.22 9.05 -30.71
N HIS A 164 8.54 10.18 -30.54
CA HIS A 164 9.14 11.52 -30.50
C HIS A 164 9.00 12.10 -29.09
N LEU A 165 10.02 11.92 -28.26
CA LEU A 165 9.94 12.17 -26.82
C LEU A 165 10.75 13.42 -26.43
N PRO A 166 10.12 14.46 -25.86
CA PRO A 166 10.85 15.54 -25.20
C PRO A 166 11.72 15.01 -24.06
N ALA A 167 12.85 15.66 -23.77
CA ALA A 167 13.78 15.30 -22.69
C ALA A 167 13.06 14.99 -21.36
N ARG A 168 12.06 15.79 -20.97
CA ARG A 168 11.27 15.57 -19.75
C ARG A 168 10.50 14.25 -19.73
N VAL A 169 9.96 13.83 -20.88
CA VAL A 169 9.13 12.60 -20.97
C VAL A 169 10.05 11.41 -20.88
N LEU A 170 11.13 11.43 -21.68
CA LEU A 170 12.17 10.42 -21.62
C LEU A 170 12.72 10.29 -20.19
N MET A 171 13.03 11.40 -19.51
CA MET A 171 13.50 11.43 -18.12
C MET A 171 12.54 10.71 -17.16
N ILE A 172 11.24 10.96 -17.27
CA ILE A 172 10.22 10.31 -16.45
C ILE A 172 10.23 8.80 -16.74
N ASP A 173 10.27 8.41 -18.01
CA ASP A 173 10.21 7.00 -18.42
C ASP A 173 11.41 6.20 -17.93
N VAL A 174 12.63 6.71 -18.07
CA VAL A 174 13.84 6.02 -17.56
C VAL A 174 13.88 5.89 -16.04
N VAL A 175 13.10 6.69 -15.30
CA VAL A 175 13.01 6.58 -13.84
C VAL A 175 11.83 5.69 -13.43
N PHE A 176 10.62 6.01 -13.90
CA PHE A 176 9.39 5.44 -13.37
C PHE A 176 9.01 4.10 -14.00
N LEU A 177 9.36 3.82 -15.26
CA LEU A 177 9.09 2.51 -15.84
C LEU A 177 9.96 1.40 -15.21
N PRO A 178 11.29 1.58 -15.05
CA PRO A 178 12.11 0.62 -14.31
C PRO A 178 11.69 0.49 -12.84
N LEU A 179 11.32 1.60 -12.18
CA LEU A 179 10.82 1.56 -10.81
C LEU A 179 9.52 0.76 -10.69
N ALA A 180 8.56 0.98 -11.60
CA ALA A 180 7.31 0.23 -11.63
C ALA A 180 7.56 -1.26 -11.88
N ALA A 181 8.42 -1.60 -12.85
CA ALA A 181 8.80 -2.98 -13.13
C ALA A 181 9.47 -3.65 -11.92
N PHE A 182 10.40 -2.94 -11.26
CA PHE A 182 11.03 -3.38 -10.03
C PHE A 182 9.99 -3.69 -8.94
N VAL A 183 9.09 -2.75 -8.65
CA VAL A 183 8.03 -2.93 -7.64
C VAL A 183 7.14 -4.14 -7.96
N VAL A 184 6.73 -4.31 -9.22
CA VAL A 184 5.93 -5.47 -9.67
C VAL A 184 6.67 -6.78 -9.44
N ILE A 185 7.96 -6.86 -9.78
CA ILE A 185 8.79 -8.06 -9.57
C ILE A 185 8.89 -8.39 -8.07
N MET A 186 9.12 -7.39 -7.22
CA MET A 186 9.24 -7.59 -5.77
C MET A 186 7.94 -8.07 -5.16
N LEU A 187 6.80 -7.49 -5.56
CA LEU A 187 5.48 -7.92 -5.14
C LEU A 187 5.12 -9.32 -5.65
N ALA A 188 5.41 -9.64 -6.92
CA ALA A 188 5.15 -10.97 -7.47
C ALA A 188 5.93 -12.06 -6.70
N SER A 189 7.20 -11.79 -6.38
CA SER A 189 8.02 -12.67 -5.55
C SER A 189 7.42 -12.85 -4.14
N ALA A 190 7.01 -11.77 -3.49
CA ALA A 190 6.42 -11.82 -2.15
C ALA A 190 5.06 -12.55 -2.14
N ILE A 191 4.19 -12.28 -3.13
CA ILE A 191 2.89 -12.95 -3.30
C ILE A 191 3.10 -14.45 -3.52
N ASN A 192 4.04 -14.85 -4.37
CA ASN A 192 4.34 -16.26 -4.60
C ASN A 192 4.83 -16.95 -3.31
N LYS A 193 5.73 -16.31 -2.56
CA LYS A 193 6.20 -16.83 -1.27
C LYS A 193 5.04 -17.02 -0.29
N VAL A 194 4.19 -16.01 -0.12
CA VAL A 194 3.06 -16.04 0.81
C VAL A 194 1.99 -17.04 0.38
N TRP A 195 1.68 -17.11 -0.92
CA TRP A 195 0.70 -18.06 -1.45
C TRP A 195 1.09 -19.51 -1.16
N ASN A 196 2.34 -19.87 -1.46
CA ASN A 196 2.85 -21.22 -1.20
C ASN A 196 2.87 -21.52 0.30
N ALA A 197 3.24 -20.54 1.13
CA ALA A 197 3.20 -20.68 2.58
C ALA A 197 1.78 -20.91 3.13
N TYR A 198 0.75 -20.27 2.54
CA TYR A 198 -0.65 -20.52 2.88
C TYR A 198 -1.09 -21.93 2.48
N VAL A 199 -0.77 -22.35 1.25
CA VAL A 199 -1.07 -23.70 0.74
C VAL A 199 -0.49 -24.78 1.65
N ASP A 200 0.74 -24.60 2.13
CA ASP A 200 1.40 -25.55 3.03
C ASP A 200 0.84 -25.47 4.46
N THR A 201 0.63 -24.28 5.00
CA THR A 201 0.11 -24.07 6.37
C THR A 201 -1.29 -24.64 6.54
N TYR A 202 -2.14 -24.48 5.53
CA TYR A 202 -3.51 -25.00 5.52
C TYR A 202 -3.59 -26.44 4.99
N LYS A 203 -2.43 -27.08 4.72
CA LYS A 203 -2.32 -28.49 4.30
C LYS A 203 -3.23 -28.82 3.11
N ILE A 204 -3.24 -27.95 2.11
CA ILE A 204 -4.04 -28.17 0.89
C ILE A 204 -3.57 -29.45 0.20
N PRO A 205 -4.47 -30.44 -0.07
CA PRO A 205 -4.11 -31.69 -0.70
C PRO A 205 -3.54 -31.48 -2.11
N GLN A 206 -2.62 -32.35 -2.53
CA GLN A 206 -1.92 -32.22 -3.81
C GLN A 206 -2.89 -32.12 -5.01
N ALA A 207 -4.00 -32.86 -4.98
CA ALA A 207 -5.02 -32.86 -6.03
C ALA A 207 -5.67 -31.47 -6.24
N TYR A 208 -5.64 -30.61 -5.23
CA TYR A 208 -6.24 -29.28 -5.27
C TYR A 208 -5.21 -28.15 -5.45
N ARG A 209 -3.90 -28.45 -5.49
CA ARG A 209 -2.85 -27.43 -5.69
C ARG A 209 -2.80 -26.95 -7.13
N TYR A 210 -3.69 -26.03 -7.48
CA TYR A 210 -3.80 -25.48 -8.83
C TYR A 210 -2.66 -24.51 -9.17
N GLY A 211 -2.34 -24.41 -10.46
CA GLY A 211 -1.43 -23.40 -10.98
C GLY A 211 -1.99 -21.97 -10.83
N MET A 212 -1.10 -20.99 -10.73
CA MET A 212 -1.45 -19.59 -10.47
C MET A 212 -2.47 -19.03 -11.49
N TRP A 213 -2.38 -19.42 -12.77
CA TRP A 213 -3.34 -18.99 -13.78
C TRP A 213 -4.79 -19.43 -13.47
N THR A 214 -4.99 -20.68 -13.05
CA THR A 214 -6.30 -21.19 -12.66
C THR A 214 -6.82 -20.47 -11.42
N ILE A 215 -5.94 -20.19 -10.46
CA ILE A 215 -6.28 -19.42 -9.26
C ILE A 215 -6.76 -18.01 -9.65
N LEU A 216 -5.99 -17.31 -10.50
CA LEU A 216 -6.34 -15.96 -10.95
C LEU A 216 -7.66 -15.97 -11.71
N LYS A 217 -7.84 -16.88 -12.67
CA LYS A 217 -9.06 -16.98 -13.49
C LYS A 217 -10.32 -17.17 -12.63
N ASN A 218 -10.24 -17.98 -11.57
CA ASN A 218 -11.41 -18.35 -10.78
C ASN A 218 -11.68 -17.41 -9.59
N TYR A 219 -10.63 -16.86 -8.97
CA TYR A 219 -10.76 -16.15 -7.68
C TYR A 219 -10.40 -14.67 -7.72
N PHE A 220 -9.70 -14.19 -8.75
CA PHE A 220 -9.29 -12.79 -8.81
C PHE A 220 -10.47 -11.82 -8.90
N ILE A 221 -11.37 -12.03 -9.88
CA ILE A 221 -12.53 -11.14 -10.06
C ILE A 221 -13.45 -11.14 -8.84
N PRO A 222 -13.86 -12.29 -8.27
CA PRO A 222 -14.61 -12.30 -7.01
C PRO A 222 -13.93 -11.55 -5.87
N ALA A 223 -12.61 -11.71 -5.71
CA ALA A 223 -11.85 -11.00 -4.68
C ALA A 223 -11.86 -9.48 -4.90
N ILE A 224 -11.67 -9.01 -6.14
CA ILE A 224 -11.71 -7.59 -6.48
C ILE A 224 -13.11 -7.00 -6.24
N VAL A 225 -14.17 -7.69 -6.64
CA VAL A 225 -15.56 -7.25 -6.39
C VAL A 225 -15.83 -7.12 -4.88
N GLU A 226 -15.35 -8.08 -4.08
CA GLU A 226 -15.48 -8.01 -2.63
C GLU A 226 -14.71 -6.82 -2.02
N ILE A 227 -13.49 -6.57 -2.52
CA ILE A 227 -12.64 -5.47 -2.05
C ILE A 227 -13.24 -4.11 -2.40
N LEU A 228 -13.69 -3.92 -3.64
CA LEU A 228 -14.24 -2.65 -4.13
C LEU A 228 -15.60 -2.32 -3.51
N SER A 229 -16.41 -3.33 -3.16
CA SER A 229 -17.71 -3.12 -2.50
C SER A 229 -17.58 -2.81 -0.99
N HIS A 230 -16.39 -3.02 -0.42
CA HIS A 230 -16.10 -2.95 1.02
C HIS A 230 -17.06 -3.80 1.87
N ALA A 231 -17.59 -4.90 1.33
CA ALA A 231 -18.68 -5.67 1.94
C ALA A 231 -18.34 -6.17 3.36
N ARG A 232 -17.12 -6.67 3.59
CA ARG A 232 -16.66 -7.08 4.94
C ARG A 232 -16.38 -5.90 5.85
N PHE A 233 -15.87 -4.78 5.32
CA PHE A 233 -15.52 -3.62 6.13
C PHE A 233 -16.77 -2.95 6.72
N LYS A 234 -17.86 -2.89 5.96
CA LYS A 234 -19.15 -2.34 6.40
C LYS A 234 -19.78 -3.08 7.59
N LYS A 235 -19.33 -4.31 7.88
CA LYS A 235 -19.76 -5.08 9.05
C LYS A 235 -19.08 -4.63 10.35
N CYS A 236 -17.96 -3.91 10.27
CA CYS A 236 -17.20 -3.46 11.44
C CYS A 236 -17.78 -2.15 12.02
N ASN A 237 -17.83 -2.01 13.35
CA ASN A 237 -18.63 -0.95 13.99
C ASN A 237 -17.82 0.23 14.53
N SER A 238 -16.80 0.00 15.37
CA SER A 238 -16.14 1.05 16.18
C SER A 238 -15.52 2.16 15.32
N ASN A 239 -14.98 1.82 14.16
CA ASN A 239 -14.40 2.79 13.22
C ASN A 239 -15.04 2.70 11.82
N HIS A 240 -16.37 2.56 11.77
CA HIS A 240 -17.12 2.50 10.50
C HIS A 240 -16.96 3.78 9.66
N TRP A 241 -16.71 4.94 10.30
CA TRP A 241 -16.48 6.23 9.63
C TRP A 241 -15.38 6.16 8.57
N ARG A 242 -14.39 5.25 8.73
CA ARG A 242 -13.25 5.11 7.83
C ARG A 242 -13.62 4.41 6.51
N ALA A 243 -14.74 3.67 6.46
CA ALA A 243 -15.14 2.90 5.27
C ALA A 243 -15.34 3.78 4.03
N ASN A 244 -16.15 4.83 4.15
CA ASN A 244 -16.46 5.73 3.03
C ASN A 244 -15.22 6.50 2.52
N PRO A 245 -14.47 7.25 3.35
CA PRO A 245 -13.33 8.01 2.85
C PRO A 245 -12.21 7.09 2.35
N HIS A 246 -12.01 5.89 2.92
CA HIS A 246 -11.09 4.91 2.35
C HIS A 246 -11.55 4.41 0.98
N MET A 247 -12.84 4.14 0.79
CA MET A 247 -13.38 3.71 -0.50
C MET A 247 -13.21 4.80 -1.57
N LEU A 248 -13.52 6.05 -1.22
CA LEU A 248 -13.30 7.20 -2.10
C LEU A 248 -11.80 7.39 -2.44
N LEU A 249 -10.90 7.16 -1.48
CA LEU A 249 -9.46 7.19 -1.73
C LEU A 249 -9.04 6.13 -2.77
N VAL A 250 -9.57 4.91 -2.69
CA VAL A 250 -9.29 3.85 -3.68
C VAL A 250 -9.77 4.27 -5.06
N TYR A 251 -10.98 4.81 -5.18
CA TYR A 251 -11.48 5.31 -6.47
C TYR A 251 -10.65 6.49 -7.00
N ALA A 252 -10.17 7.37 -6.13
CA ALA A 252 -9.27 8.44 -6.51
C ALA A 252 -7.97 7.90 -7.13
N PHE A 253 -7.34 6.90 -6.51
CA PHE A 253 -6.16 6.23 -7.08
C PHE A 253 -6.45 5.58 -8.43
N ILE A 254 -7.59 4.91 -8.58
CA ILE A 254 -7.99 4.30 -9.86
C ILE A 254 -8.15 5.36 -10.95
N ILE A 255 -8.87 6.45 -10.66
CA ILE A 255 -9.09 7.55 -11.61
C ILE A 255 -7.77 8.20 -12.00
N LEU A 256 -6.89 8.47 -11.04
CA LEU A 256 -5.57 9.06 -11.30
C LEU A 256 -4.67 8.11 -12.08
N ALA A 257 -4.68 6.81 -11.79
CA ALA A 257 -3.92 5.81 -12.56
C ALA A 257 -4.42 5.71 -14.01
N ILE A 258 -5.74 5.72 -14.23
CA ILE A 258 -6.33 5.77 -15.58
C ILE A 258 -5.93 7.06 -16.29
N THR A 259 -5.98 8.19 -15.59
CA THR A 259 -5.55 9.49 -16.14
C THR A 259 -4.09 9.43 -16.60
N THR A 260 -3.19 8.90 -15.76
CA THR A 260 -1.77 8.74 -16.09
C THR A 260 -1.57 7.77 -17.26
N ALA A 261 -2.30 6.66 -17.32
CA ALA A 261 -2.22 5.71 -18.44
C ALA A 261 -2.68 6.32 -19.77
N ILE A 262 -3.75 7.13 -19.75
CA ILE A 262 -4.20 7.88 -20.92
C ILE A 262 -3.15 8.91 -21.34
N VAL A 263 -2.56 9.65 -20.39
CA VAL A 263 -1.48 10.61 -20.67
C VAL A 263 -0.28 9.92 -21.29
N PHE A 264 0.19 8.82 -20.70
CA PHE A 264 1.28 8.00 -21.22
C PHE A 264 1.00 7.56 -22.66
N PHE A 265 -0.19 7.00 -22.92
CA PHE A 265 -0.55 6.56 -24.28
C PHE A 265 -0.64 7.73 -25.27
N MET A 266 -1.30 8.84 -24.90
CA MET A 266 -1.47 9.97 -25.81
C MET A 266 -0.17 10.74 -26.05
N ALA A 267 0.61 11.02 -25.00
CA ALA A 267 1.83 11.79 -25.11
C ALA A 267 2.95 10.96 -25.77
N ASP A 268 3.11 9.71 -25.33
CA ASP A 268 4.31 8.94 -25.68
C ASP A 268 4.07 8.12 -26.95
N VAL A 269 2.88 7.52 -27.11
CA VAL A 269 2.55 6.69 -28.29
C VAL A 269 1.98 7.49 -29.45
N LEU A 270 1.08 8.45 -29.16
CA LEU A 270 0.42 9.26 -30.19
C LEU A 270 1.10 10.62 -30.44
N GLY A 271 2.10 11.00 -29.62
CA GLY A 271 2.87 12.24 -29.80
C GLY A 271 2.11 13.53 -29.43
N PHE A 272 1.04 13.46 -28.63
CA PHE A 272 0.34 14.67 -28.19
C PHE A 272 1.21 15.52 -27.27
N HIS A 273 1.45 16.78 -27.66
CA HIS A 273 2.25 17.69 -26.84
C HIS A 273 1.52 18.08 -25.54
N THR A 274 2.21 17.90 -24.42
CA THR A 274 1.85 18.39 -23.09
C THR A 274 2.58 19.73 -22.80
N PRO A 275 2.08 20.60 -21.91
CA PRO A 275 0.90 20.44 -21.07
C PRO A 275 -0.43 20.77 -21.78
N TRP A 276 -1.49 20.02 -21.43
CA TRP A 276 -2.85 20.34 -21.89
C TRP A 276 -3.56 21.35 -20.99
N ASN A 277 -4.47 22.13 -21.59
CA ASN A 277 -5.26 23.13 -20.89
C ASN A 277 -6.24 22.45 -19.90
N PRO A 278 -6.19 22.79 -18.59
CA PRO A 278 -7.05 22.18 -17.59
C PRO A 278 -8.55 22.44 -17.75
N LEU A 279 -8.93 23.55 -18.39
CA LEU A 279 -10.32 23.96 -18.55
C LEU A 279 -10.99 23.30 -19.76
N THR A 280 -10.23 22.86 -20.77
CA THR A 280 -10.80 22.37 -22.02
C THR A 280 -10.52 20.90 -22.31
N HIS A 281 -9.48 20.31 -21.72
CA HIS A 281 -9.09 18.94 -22.05
C HIS A 281 -9.76 17.90 -21.12
N PRO A 282 -10.54 16.93 -21.64
CA PRO A 282 -11.27 15.97 -20.81
C PRO A 282 -10.40 15.15 -19.85
N VAL A 283 -9.18 14.80 -20.26
CA VAL A 283 -8.23 14.07 -19.38
C VAL A 283 -7.81 14.90 -18.17
N LYS A 284 -7.77 16.23 -18.32
CA LYS A 284 -7.48 17.13 -17.19
C LYS A 284 -8.66 17.23 -16.23
N TRP A 285 -9.90 17.25 -16.72
CA TRP A 285 -11.09 17.16 -15.86
C TRP A 285 -11.11 15.87 -15.05
N LEU A 286 -10.80 14.74 -15.69
CA LEU A 286 -10.70 13.45 -15.03
C LEU A 286 -9.61 13.45 -13.95
N GLY A 287 -8.42 13.95 -14.27
CA GLY A 287 -7.32 14.08 -13.32
C GLY A 287 -7.65 15.00 -12.14
N ASN A 288 -8.27 16.16 -12.39
CA ASN A 288 -8.65 17.11 -11.36
C ASN A 288 -9.76 16.54 -10.46
N PHE A 289 -10.75 15.84 -11.02
CA PHE A 289 -11.75 15.12 -10.25
C PHE A 289 -11.12 14.06 -9.34
N GLY A 290 -10.21 13.23 -9.89
CA GLY A 290 -9.46 12.25 -9.13
C GLY A 290 -8.60 12.88 -8.02
N GLY A 291 -7.93 13.99 -8.30
CA GLY A 291 -7.12 14.73 -7.34
C GLY A 291 -7.95 15.32 -6.20
N LEU A 292 -9.10 15.94 -6.50
CA LEU A 292 -10.00 16.48 -5.50
C LEU A 292 -10.55 15.37 -4.60
N LEU A 293 -10.90 14.24 -5.19
CA LEU A 293 -11.34 13.06 -4.45
C LEU A 293 -10.23 12.52 -3.55
N LEU A 294 -8.98 12.50 -4.02
CA LEU A 294 -7.81 12.10 -3.23
C LEU A 294 -7.63 13.02 -2.02
N LEU A 295 -7.65 14.34 -2.23
CA LEU A 295 -7.47 15.34 -1.16
C LEU A 295 -8.60 15.28 -0.13
N TYR A 296 -9.86 15.25 -0.58
CA TYR A 296 -11.00 15.11 0.31
C TYR A 296 -10.88 13.85 1.16
N SER A 297 -10.58 12.72 0.52
CA SER A 297 -10.53 11.42 1.18
C SER A 297 -9.40 11.34 2.20
N ILE A 298 -8.20 11.84 1.87
CA ILE A 298 -7.06 11.78 2.77
C ILE A 298 -7.25 12.71 3.97
N ILE A 299 -7.80 13.92 3.77
CA ILE A 299 -8.12 14.85 4.85
C ILE A 299 -9.20 14.25 5.76
N ALA A 300 -10.25 13.64 5.19
CA ALA A 300 -11.28 12.95 5.97
C ALA A 300 -10.69 11.79 6.80
N ILE A 301 -9.74 11.03 6.25
CA ILE A 301 -9.02 9.98 6.99
C ILE A 301 -8.18 10.56 8.13
N MET A 302 -7.46 11.66 7.90
CA MET A 302 -6.65 12.33 8.92
C MET A 302 -7.51 12.82 10.08
N VAL A 303 -8.60 13.53 9.78
CA VAL A 303 -9.51 14.07 10.79
C VAL A 303 -10.19 12.95 11.58
N GLY A 304 -10.72 11.94 10.90
CA GLY A 304 -11.38 10.82 11.57
C GLY A 304 -10.41 9.98 12.41
N ARG A 305 -9.16 9.81 11.96
CA ARG A 305 -8.13 9.09 12.72
C ARG A 305 -7.72 9.86 13.98
N GLY A 306 -7.57 11.18 13.90
CA GLY A 306 -7.30 12.02 15.08
C GLY A 306 -8.39 11.90 16.15
N LYS A 307 -9.67 11.84 15.73
CA LYS A 307 -10.80 11.55 16.64
C LYS A 307 -10.72 10.15 17.25
N ALA A 308 -10.48 9.13 16.42
CA ALA A 308 -10.39 7.73 16.86
C ALA A 308 -9.26 7.49 17.87
N GLU A 309 -8.15 8.22 17.72
CA GLU A 309 -6.99 8.18 18.63
C GLU A 309 -7.30 8.89 19.96
N ALA A 310 -7.99 10.03 19.94
CA ALA A 310 -8.48 10.70 21.14
C ALA A 310 -9.44 9.81 21.96
N GLU A 311 -10.24 8.99 21.28
CA GLU A 311 -11.13 7.99 21.90
C GLU A 311 -10.43 6.67 22.30
N LYS A 312 -9.10 6.56 22.11
CA LYS A 312 -8.28 5.36 22.40
C LYS A 312 -8.75 4.09 21.69
N SER A 313 -9.46 4.24 20.56
CA SER A 313 -9.99 3.10 19.80
C SER A 313 -8.96 2.51 18.83
N VAL A 314 -7.98 3.31 18.40
CA VAL A 314 -6.87 2.96 17.50
C VAL A 314 -5.65 3.81 17.86
N LYS A 315 -4.44 3.25 17.74
CA LYS A 315 -3.18 3.99 17.83
C LYS A 315 -2.65 4.33 16.43
N THR A 316 -2.15 5.54 16.24
CA THR A 316 -1.51 5.92 14.96
C THR A 316 -0.02 5.58 15.01
N SER A 317 0.43 4.63 14.17
CA SER A 317 1.85 4.33 14.08
C SER A 317 2.58 5.28 13.12
N TYR A 318 3.90 5.38 13.23
CA TYR A 318 4.70 6.16 12.28
C TYR A 318 4.41 5.79 10.82
N ALA A 319 4.27 4.49 10.54
CA ALA A 319 3.96 3.99 9.20
C ALA A 319 2.56 4.41 8.70
N ASP A 320 1.58 4.63 9.60
CA ASP A 320 0.29 5.22 9.22
C ASP A 320 0.48 6.68 8.82
N SER A 321 1.11 7.47 9.71
CA SER A 321 1.34 8.90 9.49
C SER A 321 2.17 9.17 8.25
N PHE A 322 3.23 8.39 8.02
CA PHE A 322 4.10 8.52 6.86
C PHE A 322 3.31 8.38 5.56
N LEU A 323 2.54 7.30 5.41
CA LEU A 323 1.78 7.06 4.17
C LEU A 323 0.69 8.12 3.97
N ILE A 324 -0.03 8.49 5.04
CA ILE A 324 -1.11 9.46 4.96
C ILE A 324 -0.57 10.84 4.56
N ASN A 325 0.52 11.29 5.17
CA ASN A 325 1.16 12.56 4.84
C ASN A 325 1.78 12.53 3.44
N LEU A 326 2.38 11.42 3.01
CA LEU A 326 2.91 11.28 1.65
C LEU A 326 1.80 11.45 0.60
N ILE A 327 0.65 10.81 0.79
CA ILE A 327 -0.50 10.94 -0.11
C ILE A 327 -1.02 12.37 -0.14
N LEU A 328 -1.10 13.04 1.02
CA LEU A 328 -1.47 14.46 1.10
C LEU A 328 -0.48 15.33 0.31
N ILE A 329 0.83 15.15 0.51
CA ILE A 329 1.88 15.88 -0.22
C ILE A 329 1.75 15.69 -1.73
N ILE A 330 1.49 14.46 -2.19
CA ILE A 330 1.30 14.17 -3.62
C ILE A 330 0.08 14.90 -4.18
N GLY A 331 -1.05 14.88 -3.46
CA GLY A 331 -2.24 15.63 -3.85
C GLY A 331 -2.00 17.14 -3.91
N LEU A 332 -1.38 17.71 -2.88
CA LEU A 332 -1.09 19.15 -2.79
C LEU A 332 -0.09 19.60 -3.86
N THR A 333 0.99 18.85 -4.07
CA THR A 333 1.99 19.17 -5.10
C THR A 333 1.44 18.97 -6.51
N GLY A 334 0.57 17.98 -6.73
CA GLY A 334 -0.09 17.75 -8.02
C GLY A 334 -0.96 18.94 -8.46
N PHE A 335 -1.83 19.44 -7.57
CA PHE A 335 -2.56 20.70 -7.83
C PHE A 335 -1.65 21.93 -7.82
N GLY A 336 -0.62 21.91 -6.98
CA GLY A 336 0.38 22.97 -6.90
C GLY A 336 1.02 23.25 -8.27
N ILE A 337 1.38 22.21 -9.03
CA ILE A 337 1.91 22.36 -10.39
C ILE A 337 0.92 23.13 -11.27
N GLU A 338 -0.36 22.78 -11.23
CA GLU A 338 -1.39 23.41 -12.06
C GLU A 338 -1.62 24.87 -11.68
N VAL A 339 -1.69 25.16 -10.37
CA VAL A 339 -1.89 26.52 -9.84
C VAL A 339 -0.71 27.42 -10.17
N VAL A 340 0.51 26.98 -9.85
CA VAL A 340 1.74 27.77 -10.03
C VAL A 340 1.98 28.05 -11.52
N ARG A 341 1.71 27.08 -12.40
CA ARG A 341 1.81 27.26 -13.85
C ARG A 341 0.77 28.24 -14.43
N SER A 342 -0.37 28.39 -13.78
CA SER A 342 -1.45 29.27 -14.27
C SER A 342 -1.25 30.74 -13.88
N ILE A 343 -0.26 31.04 -13.02
CA ILE A 343 0.03 32.38 -12.51
C ILE A 343 1.39 32.82 -13.08
N PRO A 344 1.44 33.77 -14.03
CA PRO A 344 2.69 34.16 -14.71
C PRO A 344 3.82 34.60 -13.76
N SER A 345 3.48 35.25 -12.65
CA SER A 345 4.47 35.70 -11.66
C SER A 345 5.12 34.57 -10.84
N LEU A 346 4.59 33.34 -10.91
CA LEU A 346 5.09 32.18 -10.15
C LEU A 346 5.72 31.12 -11.07
N GLU A 347 5.83 31.40 -12.37
CA GLU A 347 6.29 30.43 -13.37
C GLU A 347 7.66 29.81 -13.03
N SER A 348 8.59 30.61 -12.50
CA SER A 348 9.93 30.16 -12.08
C SER A 348 9.93 29.08 -11.00
N ILE A 349 8.85 28.98 -10.21
CA ILE A 349 8.74 28.02 -9.10
C ILE A 349 8.09 26.71 -9.56
N VAL A 350 7.48 26.66 -10.75
CA VAL A 350 6.86 25.43 -11.32
C VAL A 350 7.87 24.28 -11.32
N SER A 351 9.10 24.57 -11.71
CA SER A 351 10.24 23.64 -11.74
C SER A 351 10.46 22.93 -10.40
N LEU A 352 10.44 23.69 -9.29
CA LEU A 352 10.63 23.15 -7.94
C LEU A 352 9.43 22.33 -7.47
N VAL A 353 8.21 22.80 -7.72
CA VAL A 353 6.99 22.06 -7.35
C VAL A 353 6.89 20.77 -8.15
N TYR A 354 7.26 20.81 -9.43
CA TYR A 354 7.32 19.64 -10.30
C TYR A 354 8.34 18.62 -9.80
N LEU A 355 9.56 19.05 -9.46
CA LEU A 355 10.58 18.17 -8.87
C LEU A 355 10.11 17.56 -7.54
N ALA A 356 9.51 18.36 -6.65
CA ALA A 356 8.97 17.89 -5.39
C ALA A 356 7.86 16.84 -5.58
N HIS A 357 6.99 17.04 -6.59
CA HIS A 357 5.96 16.08 -6.94
C HIS A 357 6.58 14.76 -7.43
N LEU A 358 7.55 14.80 -8.35
CA LEU A 358 8.23 13.60 -8.83
C LEU A 358 8.93 12.83 -7.71
N VAL A 359 9.60 13.54 -6.79
CA VAL A 359 10.21 12.93 -5.59
C VAL A 359 9.15 12.23 -4.75
N ALA A 360 8.02 12.89 -4.46
CA ALA A 360 6.96 12.31 -3.66
C ALA A 360 6.32 11.08 -4.34
N VAL A 361 6.09 11.14 -5.67
CA VAL A 361 5.55 10.02 -6.44
C VAL A 361 6.55 8.86 -6.51
N PHE A 362 7.85 9.11 -6.63
CA PHE A 362 8.88 8.07 -6.57
C PHE A 362 8.82 7.31 -5.24
N ILE A 363 8.73 8.04 -4.13
CA ILE A 363 8.60 7.47 -2.79
C ILE A 363 7.29 6.67 -2.67
N LEU A 364 6.19 7.13 -3.26
CA LEU A 364 4.94 6.38 -3.28
C LEU A 364 5.08 5.05 -4.04
N PHE A 365 5.65 5.09 -5.25
CA PHE A 365 5.82 3.90 -6.10
C PHE A 365 6.67 2.84 -5.40
N LEU A 366 7.84 3.22 -4.89
CA LEU A 366 8.67 2.32 -4.10
C LEU A 366 7.92 1.84 -2.84
N GLY A 367 7.16 2.73 -2.20
CA GLY A 367 6.34 2.43 -1.03
C GLY A 367 5.22 1.42 -1.28
N VAL A 368 4.79 1.17 -2.53
CA VAL A 368 3.77 0.15 -2.84
C VAL A 368 4.23 -1.24 -2.38
N ALA A 369 5.52 -1.56 -2.47
CA ALA A 369 6.05 -2.83 -1.99
C ALA A 369 6.49 -2.80 -0.52
N TYR A 370 6.99 -1.66 -0.03
CA TYR A 370 7.75 -1.60 1.22
C TYR A 370 7.06 -0.86 2.39
N SER A 371 5.87 -0.32 2.18
CA SER A 371 5.11 0.42 3.21
C SER A 371 3.75 -0.23 3.49
N LYS A 372 2.93 0.41 4.34
CA LYS A 372 1.51 0.02 4.54
C LYS A 372 0.69 0.00 3.25
N PHE A 373 1.16 0.61 2.16
CA PHE A 373 0.47 0.56 0.87
C PHE A 373 0.46 -0.87 0.27
N ALA A 374 1.41 -1.73 0.65
CA ALA A 374 1.44 -3.13 0.19
C ALA A 374 0.19 -3.94 0.58
N HIS A 375 -0.63 -3.43 1.52
CA HIS A 375 -1.90 -4.06 1.88
C HIS A 375 -2.81 -4.31 0.68
N LEU A 376 -2.75 -3.51 -0.39
CA LEU A 376 -3.54 -3.75 -1.60
C LEU A 376 -3.21 -5.12 -2.21
N ALA A 377 -1.92 -5.45 -2.33
CA ALA A 377 -1.45 -6.72 -2.85
C ALA A 377 -1.73 -7.87 -1.88
N PHE A 378 -1.24 -7.78 -0.64
CA PHE A 378 -1.34 -8.88 0.32
C PHE A 378 -2.78 -9.19 0.75
N ARG A 379 -3.64 -8.17 0.88
CA ARG A 379 -5.05 -8.38 1.17
C ARG A 379 -5.76 -9.06 -0.01
N THR A 380 -5.47 -8.65 -1.24
CA THR A 380 -6.03 -9.31 -2.43
C THR A 380 -5.65 -10.78 -2.45
N THR A 381 -4.38 -11.09 -2.21
CA THR A 381 -3.89 -12.47 -2.09
C THR A 381 -4.61 -13.26 -1.00
N ALA A 382 -4.80 -12.66 0.19
CA ALA A 382 -5.48 -13.33 1.30
C ALA A 382 -6.98 -13.55 1.05
N VAL A 383 -7.68 -12.62 0.41
CA VAL A 383 -9.09 -12.79 0.03
C VAL A 383 -9.22 -13.87 -1.03
N MET A 384 -8.35 -13.87 -2.05
CA MET A 384 -8.32 -14.93 -3.05
C MET A 384 -8.08 -16.30 -2.41
N PHE A 385 -7.15 -16.39 -1.46
CA PHE A 385 -6.86 -17.62 -0.75
C PHE A 385 -8.05 -18.07 0.12
N ASP A 386 -8.73 -17.15 0.82
CA ASP A 386 -9.93 -17.46 1.61
C ASP A 386 -11.05 -18.03 0.75
N LEU A 387 -11.31 -17.47 -0.43
CA LEU A 387 -12.29 -17.99 -1.39
C LEU A 387 -11.90 -19.37 -1.92
N TYR A 388 -10.63 -19.53 -2.32
CA TYR A 388 -10.07 -20.79 -2.77
C TYR A 388 -10.14 -21.89 -1.71
N TYR A 389 -9.80 -21.57 -0.46
CA TYR A 389 -9.82 -22.52 0.65
C TYR A 389 -11.24 -23.00 0.97
N LYS A 390 -12.23 -22.09 0.93
CA LYS A 390 -13.64 -22.43 1.11
C LYS A 390 -14.16 -23.36 0.01
N ASP A 391 -13.83 -23.08 -1.25
CA ASP A 391 -14.20 -23.95 -2.38
C ASP A 391 -13.62 -25.37 -2.22
N ILE A 392 -12.35 -25.48 -1.82
CA ILE A 392 -11.73 -26.80 -1.57
C ILE A 392 -12.39 -27.51 -0.40
N ASN A 393 -12.62 -26.84 0.73
CA ASN A 393 -13.29 -27.46 1.87
C ASN A 393 -14.68 -27.97 1.50
N GLN A 394 -15.43 -27.22 0.70
CA GLN A 394 -16.72 -27.66 0.19
C GLN A 394 -16.59 -28.92 -0.69
N LYS A 395 -15.62 -28.95 -1.61
CA LYS A 395 -15.34 -30.12 -2.46
C LYS A 395 -14.86 -31.34 -1.70
N MET A 396 -14.17 -31.16 -0.57
CA MET A 396 -13.74 -32.27 0.30
C MET A 396 -14.86 -32.80 1.20
N SER A 397 -15.91 -32.00 1.41
CA SER A 397 -17.08 -32.39 2.20
C SER A 397 -18.17 -33.11 1.39
N GLN A 398 -18.05 -33.08 0.06
CA GLN A 398 -18.87 -33.82 -0.92
C GLN A 398 -18.16 -35.12 -1.29
#